data_AF-A0A428TDQ2-F1
#
_entry.id   AF-A0A428TDQ2-F1
#
_cell.length_a   1.000
_cell.length_b   1.000
_cell.length_c   1.000
_cell.angle_alpha   90.00
_cell.angle_beta   90.00
_cell.angle_gamma   90.00
#
_symmetry.space_group_name_H-M   'P 1'
#
loop_
_entity.id
_entity.type
_entity.pdbx_description
1 polymer ?
#
loop_
_entity_poly.entity_id
_entity_poly.type
_entity_poly.pdbx_seq_one_letter_code
_entity_poly.pdbx_strand_id
1 'polypeptide(L)'
;MRPLSACKVCRDRQKKCVRPRRGTTCVFCTKRGLQCDVAPDQKPTLPQGYAPLADPKGVALHASSAAIPDRALSRELIDLFFIHVHFAFPTMFHMPSFKTAFLDGTIPRVLFFAVMGLSARFSGHQSLSHINPWHRGRPYAQEAEKLLDLHDTSIVTIQACMLLAANFIADGEAMTECVYLTIACRMAMLIDLPNLKVDTRIEQEVNRRVWWSLVTTDTWNSSSVSLPRAIQIRHDVPLPISEQEFRNLDLDEPAEHVASPSMPFSPDSWSSHSLLARFINLNALLYEVHQLNARIAAEKLSGAQTHEAIGELAATLDTWLTDLPPHLRYTEQNMAYWGNQGSGPTFVNMHMNYHHIGQLLFYSSLGESLEITNDDPAYEQTINFAARCKQHAADLCDLIWRAKQRPETDIMHSLVGHDLVTSSTVQIHTLLFSLDDEEIAMAKSRLERNFEMITDLHKYWPVVSVTISKLQKFHNACLRYKDATFHLDRWMLQFILEFSQPIQERSEEKLHRDDNDEIFNQLRNLIDA
;
A
#
# COMPACT_ATOMS: atom_id res chain seq x y z
N MET A 1 19.48 12.45 -41.42
CA MET A 1 19.14 12.52 -42.85
C MET A 1 17.65 12.25 -43.01
N ARG A 2 16.91 12.98 -43.88
CA ARG A 2 15.49 12.68 -44.13
C ARG A 2 15.36 11.32 -44.83
N PRO A 3 14.46 10.42 -44.40
CA PRO A 3 14.28 9.12 -45.04
C PRO A 3 13.79 9.29 -46.48
N LEU A 4 14.41 8.57 -47.42
CA LEU A 4 14.06 8.62 -48.84
C LEU A 4 12.63 8.11 -49.06
N SER A 5 11.83 8.87 -49.82
CA SER A 5 10.42 8.59 -50.07
C SER A 5 10.18 7.41 -51.01
N ALA A 6 11.16 7.02 -51.83
CA ALA A 6 11.08 5.89 -52.78
C ALA A 6 12.39 5.08 -52.82
N CYS A 7 12.33 3.77 -53.11
CA CYS A 7 13.51 2.91 -53.31
C CYS A 7 14.24 3.20 -54.63
N LYS A 8 15.54 2.90 -54.75
CA LYS A 8 16.34 3.09 -55.97
C LYS A 8 15.72 2.39 -57.17
N VAL A 9 15.24 1.15 -57.02
CA VAL A 9 14.57 0.40 -58.09
C VAL A 9 13.34 1.15 -58.64
N CYS A 10 12.54 1.78 -57.76
CA CYS A 10 11.39 2.56 -58.18
C CYS A 10 11.79 3.92 -58.76
N ARG A 11 12.84 4.57 -58.25
CA ARG A 11 13.36 5.84 -58.77
C ARG A 11 13.93 5.68 -60.18
N ASP A 12 14.81 4.71 -60.37
CA ASP A 12 15.49 4.44 -61.63
C ASP A 12 14.50 4.06 -62.75
N ARG A 13 13.36 3.45 -62.36
CA ARG A 13 12.30 3.02 -63.29
C ARG A 13 11.12 3.98 -63.36
N GLN A 14 11.20 5.13 -62.67
CA GLN A 14 10.14 6.13 -62.57
C GLN A 14 8.77 5.52 -62.21
N LYS A 15 8.76 4.56 -61.28
CA LYS A 15 7.54 3.90 -60.78
C LYS A 15 7.18 4.40 -59.39
N LYS A 16 5.88 4.42 -59.10
CA LYS A 16 5.35 4.83 -57.78
C LYS A 16 5.74 3.79 -56.73
N CYS A 17 6.56 4.20 -55.76
CA CYS A 17 6.99 3.37 -54.65
C CYS A 17 5.93 3.36 -53.54
N VAL A 18 4.94 2.46 -53.65
CA VAL A 18 3.88 2.31 -52.63
C VAL A 18 4.29 1.27 -51.60
N ARG A 19 4.25 1.66 -50.31
CA ARG A 19 4.60 0.80 -49.16
C ARG A 19 3.35 0.55 -48.30
N PRO A 20 2.96 -0.71 -48.03
CA PRO A 20 1.81 -1.02 -47.17
C PRO A 20 2.05 -0.63 -45.71
N ARG A 21 3.29 -0.80 -45.23
CA ARG A 21 3.74 -0.38 -43.89
C ARG A 21 5.13 0.26 -43.99
N ARG A 22 5.45 1.24 -43.14
CA ARG A 22 6.82 1.80 -43.05
C ARG A 22 7.81 0.67 -42.73
N GLY A 23 9.01 0.70 -43.31
CA GLY A 23 10.02 -0.35 -43.14
C GLY A 23 9.83 -1.65 -43.95
N THR A 24 8.77 -1.79 -44.76
CA THR A 24 8.55 -2.97 -45.61
C THR A 24 8.97 -2.76 -47.07
N THR A 25 9.24 -3.85 -47.79
CA THR A 25 9.50 -3.83 -49.24
C THR A 25 8.29 -3.24 -49.98
N CYS A 26 8.55 -2.42 -51.00
CA CYS A 26 7.45 -1.79 -51.72
C CYS A 26 6.70 -2.80 -52.60
N VAL A 27 5.41 -2.57 -52.82
CA VAL A 27 4.52 -3.48 -53.57
C VAL A 27 5.07 -3.82 -54.96
N PHE A 28 5.71 -2.85 -55.61
CA PHE A 28 6.32 -3.03 -56.93
C PHE A 28 7.49 -4.03 -56.91
N CYS A 29 8.41 -3.90 -55.94
CA CYS A 29 9.53 -4.80 -55.78
C CYS A 29 9.06 -6.21 -55.39
N THR A 30 8.10 -6.32 -54.47
CA THR A 30 7.54 -7.60 -54.01
C THR A 30 6.89 -8.39 -55.15
N LYS A 31 6.06 -7.74 -55.99
CA LYS A 31 5.39 -8.40 -57.12
C LYS A 31 6.35 -8.88 -58.22
N ARG A 32 7.56 -8.33 -58.27
CA ARG A 32 8.54 -8.60 -59.33
C ARG A 32 9.75 -9.40 -58.83
N GLY A 33 9.75 -9.82 -57.56
CA GLY A 33 10.90 -10.51 -56.95
C GLY A 33 12.18 -9.67 -56.96
N LEU A 34 12.07 -8.34 -56.91
CA LEU A 34 13.22 -7.44 -56.97
C LEU A 34 13.69 -7.05 -55.58
N GLN A 35 15.00 -6.91 -55.39
CA GLN A 35 15.59 -6.45 -54.13
C GLN A 35 15.29 -4.95 -53.92
N CYS A 36 14.65 -4.62 -52.81
CA CYS A 36 14.29 -3.24 -52.44
C CYS A 36 15.35 -2.68 -51.49
N ASP A 37 15.99 -1.56 -51.85
CA ASP A 37 17.11 -0.94 -51.11
C ASP A 37 16.67 0.07 -50.05
N VAL A 38 15.37 0.15 -49.78
CA VAL A 38 14.87 0.91 -48.63
C VAL A 38 15.28 0.12 -47.41
N ALA A 39 16.29 0.62 -46.68
CA ALA A 39 16.73 0.04 -45.43
C ALA A 39 15.50 -0.29 -44.57
N PRO A 40 15.40 -1.51 -43.99
CA PRO A 40 14.50 -1.67 -42.87
C PRO A 40 14.88 -0.56 -41.90
N ASP A 41 13.91 0.24 -41.44
CA ASP A 41 14.17 1.14 -40.32
C ASP A 41 14.89 0.25 -39.30
N GLN A 42 16.11 0.64 -38.89
CA GLN A 42 16.60 0.18 -37.60
C GLN A 42 15.40 0.41 -36.69
N LYS A 43 14.84 -0.67 -36.11
CA LYS A 43 13.88 -0.51 -35.02
C LYS A 43 14.43 0.65 -34.21
N PRO A 44 13.69 1.75 -33.96
CA PRO A 44 14.20 2.72 -33.02
C PRO A 44 14.65 1.88 -31.85
N THR A 45 15.95 1.87 -31.59
CA THR A 45 16.49 1.25 -30.40
C THR A 45 15.87 2.14 -29.36
N LEU A 46 14.70 1.73 -28.86
CA LEU A 46 14.12 2.30 -27.66
C LEU A 46 15.30 2.29 -26.70
N PRO A 47 15.70 3.45 -26.14
CA PRO A 47 16.66 3.45 -25.06
C PRO A 47 16.23 2.33 -24.10
N GLN A 48 17.12 1.39 -23.80
CA GLN A 48 16.82 0.41 -22.78
C GLN A 48 16.60 1.20 -21.49
N GLY A 49 15.37 1.20 -20.99
CA GLY A 49 14.97 1.94 -19.79
C GLY A 49 14.49 3.38 -20.03
N TYR A 50 13.97 3.94 -18.94
CA TYR A 50 13.36 5.27 -18.90
C TYR A 50 14.39 6.40 -19.03
N ALA A 51 13.99 7.49 -19.68
CA ALA A 51 14.83 8.68 -19.78
C ALA A 51 15.11 9.31 -18.39
N PRO A 52 16.37 9.72 -18.12
CA PRO A 52 16.73 10.41 -16.88
C PRO A 52 16.17 11.85 -16.85
N LEU A 53 16.16 12.44 -15.65
CA LEU A 53 15.67 13.81 -15.41
C LEU A 53 16.50 14.88 -16.15
N ALA A 54 17.81 14.69 -16.24
CA ALA A 54 18.73 15.51 -17.02
C ALA A 54 19.59 14.64 -17.96
N ASP A 55 19.98 15.19 -19.12
CA ASP A 55 20.95 14.52 -20.00
C ASP A 55 22.34 14.56 -19.33
N PRO A 56 23.02 13.42 -19.15
CA PRO A 56 24.40 13.35 -18.63
C PRO A 56 25.40 14.24 -19.39
N LYS A 57 25.09 14.61 -20.64
CA LYS A 57 25.93 15.46 -21.50
C LYS A 57 25.61 16.96 -21.42
N GLY A 58 24.71 17.38 -20.53
CA GLY A 58 24.35 18.80 -20.35
C GLY A 58 23.56 19.40 -21.52
N VAL A 59 23.10 18.58 -22.47
CA VAL A 59 22.18 19.02 -23.52
C VAL A 59 20.79 19.08 -22.91
N ALA A 60 20.16 20.26 -22.91
CA ALA A 60 18.77 20.39 -22.51
C ALA A 60 17.94 19.37 -23.31
N LEU A 61 17.38 18.35 -22.64
CA LEU A 61 16.45 17.41 -23.24
C LEU A 61 15.35 18.24 -23.90
N HIS A 62 15.32 18.25 -25.23
CA HIS A 62 14.32 18.95 -26.00
C HIS A 62 12.94 18.39 -25.62
N ALA A 63 12.21 19.19 -24.84
CA ALA A 63 10.95 18.96 -24.11
C ALA A 63 11.16 18.79 -22.59
N SER A 64 11.66 19.85 -21.93
CA SER A 64 11.22 20.19 -20.57
C SER A 64 9.69 20.15 -20.61
N SER A 65 9.08 19.11 -20.02
CA SER A 65 7.65 19.20 -19.73
C SER A 65 7.50 20.44 -18.87
N ALA A 66 6.62 21.36 -19.24
CA ALA A 66 6.31 22.55 -18.44
C ALA A 66 5.89 22.20 -17.00
N ALA A 67 5.67 20.91 -16.72
CA ALA A 67 5.41 20.34 -15.42
C ALA A 67 6.64 20.09 -14.55
N ILE A 68 7.89 20.25 -15.00
CA ILE A 68 9.06 20.10 -14.09
C ILE A 68 9.14 21.34 -13.19
N PRO A 69 8.98 21.21 -11.86
CA PRO A 69 9.10 22.35 -10.96
C PRO A 69 10.53 22.89 -10.91
N ASP A 70 10.70 24.08 -10.32
CA ASP A 70 12.04 24.53 -10.01
C ASP A 70 12.75 23.56 -9.04
N ARG A 71 14.08 23.68 -8.97
CA ARG A 71 14.92 22.72 -8.21
C ARG A 71 14.65 22.78 -6.71
N ALA A 72 14.22 23.92 -6.17
CA ALA A 72 13.95 24.07 -4.74
C ALA A 72 12.65 23.36 -4.37
N LEU A 73 11.57 23.62 -5.11
CA LEU A 73 10.31 22.90 -4.96
C LEU A 73 10.50 21.39 -5.20
N SER A 74 11.29 21.01 -6.22
CA SER A 74 11.57 19.59 -6.49
C SER A 74 12.23 18.89 -5.30
N ARG A 75 13.17 19.55 -4.62
CA ARG A 75 13.81 19.00 -3.41
C ARG A 75 12.82 18.90 -2.25
N GLU A 76 12.03 19.94 -2.01
CA GLU A 76 10.98 19.95 -0.98
C GLU A 76 10.01 18.78 -1.18
N LEU A 77 9.52 18.57 -2.40
CA LEU A 77 8.59 17.49 -2.70
C LEU A 77 9.21 16.09 -2.51
N ILE A 78 10.49 15.91 -2.83
CA ILE A 78 11.19 14.65 -2.56
C ILE A 78 11.32 14.42 -1.05
N ASP A 79 11.66 15.46 -0.27
CA ASP A 79 11.76 15.36 1.18
C ASP A 79 10.39 15.00 1.80
N LEU A 80 9.31 15.67 1.37
CA LEU A 80 7.95 15.39 1.82
C LEU A 80 7.48 13.97 1.48
N PHE A 81 7.92 13.40 0.35
CA PHE A 81 7.62 12.00 0.02
C PHE A 81 8.24 11.03 1.03
N PHE A 82 9.51 11.22 1.37
CA PHE A 82 10.17 10.36 2.37
C PHE A 82 9.62 10.55 3.78
N ILE A 83 9.12 11.74 4.10
CA ILE A 83 8.51 12.03 5.41
C ILE A 83 7.10 11.42 5.52
N HIS A 84 6.23 11.61 4.52
CA HIS A 84 4.79 11.33 4.66
C HIS A 84 4.29 10.09 3.94
N VAL A 85 5.10 9.46 3.07
CA VAL A 85 4.63 8.38 2.19
C VAL A 85 5.50 7.14 2.31
N HIS A 86 6.82 7.29 2.20
CA HIS A 86 7.76 6.18 2.04
C HIS A 86 7.96 5.30 3.29
N PHE A 87 7.41 5.69 4.45
CA PHE A 87 7.60 4.98 5.73
C PHE A 87 6.61 3.82 5.96
N ALA A 88 5.44 3.84 5.31
CA ALA A 88 4.36 2.88 5.48
C ALA A 88 4.44 1.84 4.37
N PHE A 89 3.56 1.91 3.38
CA PHE A 89 3.64 1.11 2.17
C PHE A 89 3.38 2.00 0.96
N PRO A 90 4.28 2.03 -0.03
CA PRO A 90 5.46 1.14 -0.20
C PRO A 90 6.83 1.71 0.27
N THR A 91 7.65 0.88 0.93
CA THR A 91 9.07 1.17 1.26
C THR A 91 10.00 0.72 0.12
N MET A 92 10.03 1.45 -1.00
CA MET A 92 10.62 0.96 -2.26
C MET A 92 12.00 1.55 -2.66
N PHE A 93 12.61 2.42 -1.85
CA PHE A 93 13.77 3.23 -2.25
C PHE A 93 14.80 3.33 -1.13
N HIS A 94 16.07 3.41 -1.50
CA HIS A 94 17.13 3.83 -0.58
C HIS A 94 17.26 5.36 -0.62
N MET A 95 16.74 6.04 0.41
CA MET A 95 16.62 7.52 0.44
C MET A 95 17.91 8.27 0.06
N PRO A 96 19.09 7.97 0.66
CA PRO A 96 20.33 8.63 0.28
C PRO A 96 20.65 8.51 -1.22
N SER A 97 20.60 7.29 -1.77
CA SER A 97 20.87 7.07 -3.20
C SER A 97 19.86 7.77 -4.11
N PHE A 98 18.58 7.81 -3.73
CA PHE A 98 17.55 8.51 -4.48
C PHE A 98 17.82 10.02 -4.51
N LYS A 99 18.16 10.62 -3.35
CA LYS A 99 18.51 12.05 -3.28
C LYS A 99 19.77 12.37 -4.08
N THR A 100 20.80 11.52 -4.04
CA THR A 100 22.00 11.67 -4.89
C THR A 100 21.63 11.62 -6.36
N ALA A 101 20.84 10.64 -6.79
CA ALA A 101 20.38 10.53 -8.17
C ALA A 101 19.58 11.77 -8.63
N PHE A 102 18.81 12.40 -7.73
CA PHE A 102 18.14 13.67 -8.05
C PHE A 102 19.14 14.80 -8.29
N LEU A 103 20.16 14.92 -7.43
CA LEU A 103 21.18 15.94 -7.55
C LEU A 103 21.97 15.81 -8.86
N ASP A 104 22.26 14.57 -9.25
CA ASP A 104 22.99 14.23 -10.47
C ASP A 104 22.10 14.22 -11.73
N GLY A 105 20.78 14.31 -11.54
CA GLY A 105 19.80 14.31 -12.63
C GLY A 105 19.58 12.94 -13.27
N THR A 106 19.98 11.86 -12.62
CA THR A 106 19.94 10.49 -13.14
C THR A 106 18.64 9.74 -12.81
N ILE A 107 17.76 10.30 -11.95
CA ILE A 107 16.46 9.69 -11.65
C ILE A 107 15.63 9.49 -12.93
N PRO A 108 15.03 8.30 -13.13
CA PRO A 108 14.02 8.09 -14.17
C PRO A 108 12.85 9.06 -14.04
N ARG A 109 12.53 9.80 -15.12
CA ARG A 109 11.46 10.81 -15.09
C ARG A 109 10.11 10.29 -14.60
N VAL A 110 9.77 9.04 -14.93
CA VAL A 110 8.53 8.39 -14.48
C VAL A 110 8.44 8.33 -12.96
N LEU A 111 9.54 7.96 -12.27
CA LEU A 111 9.59 7.88 -10.82
C LEU A 111 9.58 9.26 -10.18
N PHE A 112 10.32 10.20 -10.76
CA PHE A 112 10.36 11.59 -10.31
C PHE A 112 8.95 12.21 -10.26
N PHE A 113 8.20 12.11 -11.36
CA PHE A 113 6.84 12.65 -11.42
C PHE A 113 5.86 11.89 -10.54
N ALA A 114 5.96 10.56 -10.43
CA ALA A 114 5.08 9.77 -9.60
C ALA A 114 5.27 10.07 -8.10
N VAL A 115 6.52 10.29 -7.67
CA VAL A 115 6.89 10.75 -6.31
C VAL A 115 6.28 12.13 -6.03
N MET A 116 6.42 13.09 -6.96
CA MET A 116 5.83 14.41 -6.82
C MET A 116 4.29 14.38 -6.75
N GLY A 117 3.66 13.47 -7.49
CA GLY A 117 2.21 13.29 -7.46
C GLY A 117 1.69 12.98 -6.07
N LEU A 118 2.44 12.19 -5.30
CA LEU A 118 2.07 11.84 -3.93
C LEU A 118 2.37 12.96 -2.94
N SER A 119 3.53 13.59 -3.03
CA SER A 119 4.00 14.51 -1.99
C SER A 119 3.55 15.97 -2.14
N ALA A 120 3.18 16.41 -3.35
CA ALA A 120 2.78 17.80 -3.60
C ALA A 120 1.59 18.27 -2.73
N ARG A 121 0.74 17.35 -2.27
CA ARG A 121 -0.37 17.65 -1.36
C ARG A 121 0.11 18.30 -0.05
N PHE A 122 1.29 17.93 0.44
CA PHE A 122 1.84 18.41 1.72
C PHE A 122 2.60 19.72 1.62
N SER A 123 2.91 20.21 0.41
CA SER A 123 3.77 21.37 0.24
C SER A 123 3.08 22.68 0.63
N GLY A 124 3.80 23.54 1.37
CA GLY A 124 3.38 24.91 1.68
C GLY A 124 3.83 25.93 0.64
N HIS A 125 4.49 25.51 -0.44
CA HIS A 125 5.16 26.40 -1.38
C HIS A 125 4.20 27.39 -2.05
N GLN A 126 4.65 28.64 -2.24
CA GLN A 126 3.82 29.74 -2.75
C GLN A 126 3.18 29.42 -4.10
N SER A 127 3.89 28.70 -4.99
CA SER A 127 3.38 28.29 -6.30
C SER A 127 2.21 27.29 -6.22
N LEU A 128 2.06 26.55 -5.13
CA LEU A 128 0.98 25.57 -4.92
C LEU A 128 -0.09 26.05 -3.94
N SER A 129 0.16 27.16 -3.23
CA SER A 129 -0.71 27.69 -2.17
C SER A 129 -2.16 27.97 -2.62
N HIS A 130 -2.36 28.35 -3.88
CA HIS A 130 -3.67 28.64 -4.47
C HIS A 130 -4.44 27.40 -4.92
N ILE A 131 -3.81 26.22 -4.90
CA ILE A 131 -4.38 24.95 -5.32
C ILE A 131 -4.76 24.16 -4.06
N ASN A 132 -5.99 23.63 -4.03
CA ASN A 132 -6.41 22.72 -2.96
C ASN A 132 -5.41 21.55 -2.84
N PRO A 133 -4.94 21.18 -1.63
CA PRO A 133 -3.97 20.10 -1.43
C PRO A 133 -4.27 18.82 -2.23
N TRP A 134 -5.55 18.45 -2.35
CA TRP A 134 -6.03 17.28 -3.10
C TRP A 134 -5.60 17.27 -4.56
N HIS A 135 -5.44 18.45 -5.16
CA HIS A 135 -5.22 18.58 -6.61
C HIS A 135 -3.77 18.89 -6.96
N ARG A 136 -2.93 19.22 -5.97
CA ARG A 136 -1.53 19.66 -6.20
C ARG A 136 -0.68 18.60 -6.90
N GLY A 137 -0.95 17.33 -6.64
CA GLY A 137 -0.23 16.18 -7.19
C GLY A 137 -0.64 15.77 -8.61
N ARG A 138 -1.90 16.01 -8.99
CA ARG A 138 -2.50 15.46 -10.22
C ARG A 138 -1.71 15.74 -11.50
N PRO A 139 -1.19 16.96 -11.75
CA PRO A 139 -0.40 17.21 -12.95
C PRO A 139 0.84 16.34 -13.03
N TYR A 140 1.52 16.07 -11.91
CA TYR A 140 2.70 15.21 -11.89
C TYR A 140 2.33 13.74 -12.09
N ALA A 141 1.29 13.25 -11.41
CA ALA A 141 0.81 11.88 -11.59
C ALA A 141 0.44 11.59 -13.06
N GLN A 142 -0.25 12.54 -13.72
CA GLN A 142 -0.58 12.44 -15.15
C GLN A 142 0.66 12.41 -16.06
N GLU A 143 1.72 13.15 -15.73
CA GLU A 143 2.97 13.07 -16.49
C GLU A 143 3.69 11.74 -16.26
N ALA A 144 3.67 11.19 -15.05
CA ALA A 144 4.21 9.86 -14.79
C ALA A 144 3.44 8.77 -15.57
N GLU A 145 2.12 8.84 -15.59
CA GLU A 145 1.26 7.92 -16.34
C GLU A 145 1.57 7.93 -17.84
N LYS A 146 1.74 9.12 -18.44
CA LYS A 146 2.14 9.26 -19.86
C LYS A 146 3.51 8.67 -20.18
N LEU A 147 4.41 8.65 -19.20
CA LEU A 147 5.76 8.15 -19.37
C LEU A 147 5.87 6.64 -19.16
N LEU A 148 4.93 6.03 -18.44
CA LEU A 148 4.95 4.61 -18.13
C LEU A 148 4.96 3.76 -19.42
N ASP A 149 5.94 2.87 -19.54
CA ASP A 149 6.03 1.90 -20.62
C ASP A 149 5.84 0.48 -20.07
N LEU A 150 4.65 -0.08 -20.30
CA LEU A 150 4.32 -1.45 -19.87
C LEU A 150 5.03 -2.53 -20.69
N HIS A 151 5.70 -2.18 -21.79
CA HIS A 151 6.57 -3.12 -22.51
C HIS A 151 7.96 -3.26 -21.88
N ASP A 152 8.34 -2.35 -20.99
CA ASP A 152 9.58 -2.43 -20.20
C ASP A 152 9.31 -3.17 -18.88
N THR A 153 9.70 -4.45 -18.80
CA THR A 153 9.61 -5.21 -17.55
C THR A 153 10.87 -4.99 -16.71
N SER A 154 10.86 -3.96 -15.86
CA SER A 154 12.00 -3.56 -15.02
C SER A 154 11.56 -3.17 -13.60
N ILE A 155 12.53 -3.06 -12.69
CA ILE A 155 12.31 -2.51 -11.34
C ILE A 155 11.73 -1.08 -11.38
N VAL A 156 12.13 -0.28 -12.37
CA VAL A 156 11.62 1.08 -12.56
C VAL A 156 10.14 1.06 -12.93
N THR A 157 9.71 0.18 -13.83
CA THR A 157 8.28 0.03 -14.18
C THR A 157 7.47 -0.50 -13.01
N ILE A 158 8.00 -1.45 -12.23
CA ILE A 158 7.35 -1.98 -11.02
C ILE A 158 7.12 -0.84 -10.00
N GLN A 159 8.18 -0.10 -9.66
CA GLN A 159 8.09 1.04 -8.73
C GLN A 159 7.15 2.13 -9.25
N ALA A 160 7.18 2.44 -10.56
CA ALA A 160 6.28 3.40 -11.18
C ALA A 160 4.82 2.96 -11.07
N CYS A 161 4.52 1.69 -11.34
CA CYS A 161 3.17 1.14 -11.17
C CYS A 161 2.71 1.23 -9.72
N MET A 162 3.57 0.89 -8.75
CA MET A 162 3.26 1.01 -7.32
C MET A 162 2.99 2.47 -6.89
N LEU A 163 3.78 3.43 -7.38
CA LEU A 163 3.54 4.85 -7.09
C LEU A 163 2.27 5.37 -7.76
N LEU A 164 1.98 4.95 -8.99
CA LEU A 164 0.74 5.33 -9.68
C LEU A 164 -0.48 4.73 -8.97
N ALA A 165 -0.42 3.45 -8.58
CA ALA A 165 -1.41 2.82 -7.70
C ALA A 165 -1.69 3.69 -6.47
N ALA A 166 -0.65 4.07 -5.73
CA ALA A 166 -0.77 4.96 -4.57
C ALA A 166 -1.38 6.33 -4.90
N ASN A 167 -1.09 6.90 -6.08
CA ASN A 167 -1.70 8.17 -6.52
C ASN A 167 -3.21 8.00 -6.79
N PHE A 168 -3.62 6.94 -7.46
CA PHE A 168 -5.01 6.68 -7.81
C PHE A 168 -5.86 6.39 -6.57
N ILE A 169 -5.39 5.54 -5.66
CA ILE A 169 -6.14 5.28 -4.41
C ILE A 169 -6.29 6.53 -3.56
N ALA A 170 -5.28 7.40 -3.52
CA ALA A 170 -5.35 8.67 -2.82
C ALA A 170 -6.47 9.59 -3.35
N ASP A 171 -6.75 9.51 -4.65
CA ASP A 171 -7.80 10.24 -5.35
C ASP A 171 -9.16 9.50 -5.35
N GLY A 172 -9.24 8.32 -4.72
CA GLY A 172 -10.47 7.52 -4.60
C GLY A 172 -10.70 6.55 -5.76
N GLU A 173 -9.72 6.34 -6.63
CA GLU A 173 -9.79 5.46 -7.80
C GLU A 173 -9.27 4.05 -7.50
N ALA A 174 -9.92 3.34 -6.58
CA ALA A 174 -9.48 2.02 -6.10
C ALA A 174 -9.35 0.96 -7.21
N MET A 175 -10.27 0.94 -8.19
CA MET A 175 -10.20 -0.04 -9.29
C MET A 175 -8.95 0.16 -10.16
N THR A 176 -8.59 1.42 -10.42
CA THR A 176 -7.39 1.78 -11.19
C THR A 176 -6.14 1.40 -10.40
N GLU A 177 -6.13 1.65 -9.09
CA GLU A 177 -5.05 1.22 -8.21
C GLU A 177 -4.84 -0.29 -8.21
N CYS A 178 -5.90 -1.11 -8.08
CA CYS A 178 -5.81 -2.57 -8.19
C CYS A 178 -5.14 -3.04 -9.49
N VAL A 179 -5.45 -2.40 -10.62
CA VAL A 179 -4.87 -2.75 -11.92
C VAL A 179 -3.36 -2.49 -11.94
N TYR A 180 -2.92 -1.29 -11.53
CA TYR A 180 -1.50 -0.96 -11.48
C TYR A 180 -0.73 -1.85 -10.49
N LEU A 181 -1.29 -2.12 -9.31
CA LEU A 181 -0.67 -3.01 -8.34
C LEU A 181 -0.52 -4.43 -8.91
N THR A 182 -1.56 -4.95 -9.56
CA THR A 182 -1.53 -6.28 -10.21
C THR A 182 -0.45 -6.35 -11.30
N ILE A 183 -0.30 -5.31 -12.11
CA ILE A 183 0.77 -5.21 -13.11
C ILE A 183 2.14 -5.28 -12.42
N ALA A 184 2.34 -4.50 -11.35
CA ALA A 184 3.59 -4.48 -10.60
C ALA A 184 3.92 -5.87 -10.00
N CYS A 185 2.94 -6.53 -9.37
CA CYS A 185 3.05 -7.88 -8.85
C CYS A 185 3.44 -8.89 -9.94
N ARG A 186 2.78 -8.83 -11.10
CA ARG A 186 3.05 -9.73 -12.23
C ARG A 186 4.45 -9.51 -12.81
N MET A 187 4.87 -8.26 -12.97
CA MET A 187 6.22 -7.93 -13.44
C MET A 187 7.29 -8.41 -12.46
N ALA A 188 7.09 -8.21 -11.15
CA ALA A 188 8.02 -8.66 -10.12
C ALA A 188 8.21 -10.19 -10.11
N MET A 189 7.12 -10.94 -10.33
CA MET A 189 7.18 -12.40 -10.47
C MET A 189 7.87 -12.83 -11.78
N LEU A 190 7.59 -12.16 -12.90
CA LEU A 190 8.15 -12.51 -14.21
C LEU A 190 9.68 -12.41 -14.25
N ILE A 191 10.27 -11.44 -13.54
CA ILE A 191 11.72 -11.23 -13.51
C ILE A 191 12.40 -11.88 -12.31
N ASP A 192 11.65 -12.61 -11.47
CA ASP A 192 12.11 -13.15 -10.19
C ASP A 192 12.84 -12.07 -9.36
N LEU A 193 12.15 -10.94 -9.12
CA LEU A 193 12.75 -9.70 -8.61
C LEU A 193 13.71 -9.90 -7.41
N PRO A 194 13.39 -10.70 -6.38
CA PRO A 194 14.29 -10.92 -5.24
C PRO A 194 15.62 -11.56 -5.59
N ASN A 195 15.67 -12.37 -6.66
CA ASN A 195 16.86 -13.09 -7.14
C ASN A 195 17.50 -12.44 -8.37
N LEU A 196 16.95 -11.31 -8.84
CA LEU A 196 17.50 -10.58 -9.97
C LEU A 196 18.95 -10.19 -9.66
N LYS A 197 19.87 -10.55 -10.55
CA LYS A 197 21.29 -10.21 -10.41
C LYS A 197 21.45 -8.70 -10.58
N VAL A 198 22.11 -8.08 -9.61
CA VAL A 198 22.37 -6.65 -9.51
C VAL A 198 23.79 -6.45 -9.01
N ASP A 199 24.34 -5.26 -9.21
CA ASP A 199 25.77 -5.01 -8.97
C ASP A 199 26.04 -4.59 -7.52
N THR A 200 25.09 -3.90 -6.89
CA THR A 200 25.26 -3.31 -5.56
C THR A 200 24.37 -3.93 -4.49
N ARG A 201 24.82 -3.85 -3.23
CA ARG A 201 24.04 -4.26 -2.06
C ARG A 201 22.76 -3.46 -1.89
N ILE A 202 22.80 -2.17 -2.25
CA ILE A 202 21.61 -1.29 -2.25
C ILE A 202 20.56 -1.79 -3.23
N GLU A 203 20.94 -2.10 -4.48
CA GLU A 203 19.99 -2.64 -5.47
C GLU A 203 19.38 -3.97 -5.00
N GLN A 204 20.20 -4.83 -4.40
CA GLN A 204 19.75 -6.12 -3.87
C GLN A 204 18.69 -5.95 -2.77
N GLU A 205 18.94 -5.04 -1.83
CA GLU A 205 18.01 -4.75 -0.74
C GLU A 205 16.78 -3.97 -1.23
N VAL A 206 16.91 -3.08 -2.23
CA VAL A 206 15.77 -2.42 -2.89
C VAL A 206 14.85 -3.45 -3.55
N ASN A 207 15.39 -4.42 -4.29
CA ASN A 207 14.59 -5.48 -4.91
C ASN A 207 13.80 -6.28 -3.86
N ARG A 208 14.45 -6.62 -2.74
CA ARG A 208 13.83 -7.33 -1.61
C ARG A 208 12.72 -6.49 -0.96
N ARG A 209 12.97 -5.20 -0.70
CA ARG A 209 11.98 -4.31 -0.10
C ARG A 209 10.81 -4.01 -1.01
N VAL A 210 11.03 -3.90 -2.33
CA VAL A 210 9.96 -3.76 -3.33
C VAL A 210 9.10 -5.02 -3.36
N TRP A 211 9.71 -6.22 -3.36
CA TRP A 211 8.97 -7.47 -3.28
C TRP A 211 8.06 -7.54 -2.05
N TRP A 212 8.60 -7.28 -0.86
CA TRP A 212 7.81 -7.30 0.37
C TRP A 212 6.80 -6.16 0.46
N SER A 213 7.08 -5.00 -0.14
CA SER A 213 6.10 -3.92 -0.27
C SER A 213 4.92 -4.33 -1.14
N LEU A 214 5.16 -5.07 -2.25
CA LEU A 214 4.08 -5.61 -3.08
C LEU A 214 3.23 -6.62 -2.30
N VAL A 215 3.87 -7.58 -1.60
CA VAL A 215 3.18 -8.59 -0.78
C VAL A 215 2.29 -7.92 0.27
N THR A 216 2.85 -6.96 1.00
CA THR A 216 2.14 -6.30 2.11
C THR A 216 1.02 -5.39 1.63
N THR A 217 1.22 -4.66 0.53
CA THR A 217 0.18 -3.83 -0.09
C THR A 217 -0.95 -4.70 -0.65
N ASP A 218 -0.61 -5.82 -1.28
CA ASP A 218 -1.60 -6.73 -1.88
C ASP A 218 -2.52 -7.38 -0.84
N THR A 219 -2.03 -7.65 0.39
CA THR A 219 -2.88 -8.11 1.51
C THR A 219 -4.04 -7.14 1.78
N TRP A 220 -3.77 -5.84 1.80
CA TRP A 220 -4.79 -4.80 2.00
C TRP A 220 -5.65 -4.62 0.75
N ASN A 221 -5.02 -4.51 -0.42
CA ASN A 221 -5.69 -4.27 -1.68
C ASN A 221 -6.71 -5.37 -2.00
N SER A 222 -6.24 -6.61 -2.05
CA SER A 222 -7.06 -7.77 -2.43
C SER A 222 -8.26 -7.97 -1.49
N SER A 223 -8.07 -7.72 -0.19
CA SER A 223 -9.15 -7.78 0.80
C SER A 223 -10.19 -6.68 0.61
N SER A 224 -9.75 -5.46 0.24
CA SER A 224 -10.64 -4.31 0.05
C SER A 224 -11.55 -4.39 -1.18
N VAL A 225 -11.24 -5.28 -2.12
CA VAL A 225 -12.05 -5.52 -3.34
C VAL A 225 -12.50 -6.98 -3.47
N SER A 226 -12.30 -7.79 -2.42
CA SER A 226 -12.65 -9.21 -2.39
C SER A 226 -12.09 -10.01 -3.58
N LEU A 227 -10.80 -9.82 -3.87
CA LEU A 227 -10.06 -10.58 -4.88
C LEU A 227 -9.01 -11.47 -4.23
N PRO A 228 -8.57 -12.55 -4.91
CA PRO A 228 -7.40 -13.30 -4.47
C PRO A 228 -6.15 -12.44 -4.63
N ARG A 229 -5.15 -12.69 -3.77
CA ARG A 229 -3.84 -12.03 -3.87
C ARG A 229 -3.22 -12.18 -5.27
N ALA A 230 -2.77 -11.05 -5.82
CA ALA A 230 -2.04 -11.00 -7.08
C ALA A 230 -0.61 -11.54 -6.95
N ILE A 231 -0.02 -11.53 -5.75
CA ILE A 231 1.33 -12.03 -5.47
C ILE A 231 1.32 -13.10 -4.38
N GLN A 232 2.12 -14.15 -4.58
CA GLN A 232 2.29 -15.22 -3.59
C GLN A 232 3.38 -14.87 -2.59
N ILE A 233 3.15 -15.19 -1.31
CA ILE A 233 4.22 -15.16 -0.30
C ILE A 233 5.22 -16.25 -0.62
N ARG A 234 6.50 -15.88 -0.59
CA ARG A 234 7.64 -16.76 -0.81
C ARG A 234 8.48 -16.82 0.46
N HIS A 235 8.60 -18.01 1.03
CA HIS A 235 9.42 -18.25 2.23
C HIS A 235 10.92 -18.28 1.94
N ASP A 236 11.31 -18.42 0.66
CA ASP A 236 12.71 -18.39 0.23
C ASP A 236 13.27 -16.97 0.06
N VAL A 237 12.39 -15.96 0.05
CA VAL A 237 12.82 -14.56 -0.01
C VAL A 237 13.23 -14.10 1.39
N PRO A 238 14.46 -13.63 1.60
CA PRO A 238 14.87 -13.17 2.92
C PRO A 238 14.14 -11.90 3.34
N LEU A 239 14.00 -11.64 4.64
CA LEU A 239 13.39 -10.40 5.15
C LEU A 239 14.33 -9.19 4.94
N PRO A 240 13.81 -7.95 4.94
CA PRO A 240 14.65 -6.75 4.85
C PRO A 240 15.61 -6.62 6.05
N ILE A 241 16.78 -6.03 5.80
CA ILE A 241 17.72 -5.63 6.88
C ILE A 241 17.15 -4.46 7.69
N SER A 242 17.83 -4.06 8.77
CA SER A 242 17.35 -2.95 9.61
C SER A 242 17.33 -1.62 8.83
N GLU A 243 16.43 -0.70 9.21
CA GLU A 243 16.28 0.61 8.55
C GLU A 243 17.57 1.43 8.62
N GLN A 244 18.29 1.34 9.75
CA GLN A 244 19.55 2.05 9.96
C GLN A 244 20.67 1.45 9.12
N GLU A 245 20.78 0.12 9.06
CA GLU A 245 21.77 -0.57 8.23
C GLU A 245 21.53 -0.26 6.75
N PHE A 246 20.29 -0.37 6.28
CA PHE A 246 19.93 -0.05 4.90
C PHE A 246 20.26 1.39 4.54
N ARG A 247 19.95 2.36 5.41
CA ARG A 247 20.25 3.78 5.20
C ARG A 247 21.75 4.07 5.11
N ASN A 248 22.58 3.25 5.76
CA ASN A 248 24.02 3.48 5.88
C ASN A 248 24.84 2.65 4.89
N LEU A 249 24.20 1.88 3.99
CA LEU A 249 24.91 1.14 2.94
C LEU A 249 25.68 2.10 2.02
N ASP A 250 26.90 1.71 1.66
CA ASP A 250 27.73 2.44 0.72
C ASP A 250 27.23 2.24 -0.72
N LEU A 251 27.33 3.30 -1.55
CA LEU A 251 26.85 3.27 -2.94
C LEU A 251 27.56 2.23 -3.80
N ASP A 252 28.84 1.96 -3.50
CA ASP A 252 29.70 1.06 -4.27
C ASP A 252 29.87 -0.32 -3.60
N GLU A 253 29.13 -0.59 -2.52
CA GLU A 253 29.18 -1.89 -1.85
C GLU A 253 28.63 -2.98 -2.80
N PRO A 254 29.42 -4.02 -3.13
CA PRO A 254 29.01 -5.03 -4.08
C PRO A 254 27.86 -5.90 -3.55
N ALA A 255 26.98 -6.35 -4.44
CA ALA A 255 25.91 -7.27 -4.07
C ALA A 255 26.47 -8.59 -3.52
N GLU A 256 25.82 -9.16 -2.50
CA GLU A 256 26.19 -10.48 -2.02
C GLU A 256 25.51 -11.54 -2.89
N HIS A 257 26.26 -12.12 -3.81
CA HIS A 257 25.84 -13.32 -4.52
C HIS A 257 26.30 -14.53 -3.73
N VAL A 258 25.42 -15.07 -2.88
CA VAL A 258 25.72 -16.32 -2.16
C VAL A 258 25.95 -17.43 -3.19
N ALA A 259 27.21 -17.83 -3.37
CA ALA A 259 27.57 -18.97 -4.17
C ALA A 259 27.32 -20.25 -3.35
N SER A 260 26.10 -20.79 -3.41
CA SER A 260 25.66 -22.05 -2.76
C SER A 260 25.45 -22.00 -1.23
N PRO A 261 24.54 -22.83 -0.68
CA PRO A 261 24.16 -22.78 0.73
C PRO A 261 25.19 -23.52 1.60
N SER A 262 26.33 -22.89 1.88
CA SER A 262 27.31 -23.42 2.83
C SER A 262 27.27 -22.62 4.13
N MET A 263 26.15 -22.75 4.84
CA MET A 263 25.97 -22.66 6.29
C MET A 263 24.48 -22.95 6.54
N PRO A 264 24.10 -23.80 7.52
CA PRO A 264 22.72 -23.79 7.99
C PRO A 264 22.45 -22.36 8.46
N PHE A 265 21.61 -21.64 7.73
CA PHE A 265 21.10 -20.34 8.16
C PHE A 265 20.41 -20.58 9.51
N SER A 266 21.07 -20.18 10.60
CA SER A 266 20.45 -20.24 11.92
C SER A 266 19.31 -19.23 11.94
N PRO A 267 18.08 -19.63 12.31
CA PRO A 267 16.95 -18.71 12.50
C PRO A 267 17.32 -17.53 13.42
N ASP A 268 18.24 -17.75 14.37
CA ASP A 268 18.72 -16.74 15.32
C ASP A 268 19.57 -15.61 14.70
N SER A 269 20.19 -15.85 13.54
CA SER A 269 20.92 -14.81 12.78
C SER A 269 19.97 -13.75 12.21
N TRP A 270 18.68 -14.07 12.15
CA TRP A 270 17.60 -13.23 11.64
C TRP A 270 16.65 -12.79 12.76
N SER A 271 17.15 -12.67 13.99
CA SER A 271 16.47 -11.91 15.04
C SER A 271 16.43 -10.43 14.65
N SER A 272 15.65 -10.14 13.61
CA SER A 272 15.76 -8.91 12.85
C SER A 272 15.33 -7.76 13.74
N HIS A 273 16.29 -6.87 13.98
CA HIS A 273 16.10 -5.55 14.55
C HIS A 273 15.32 -4.62 13.59
N SER A 274 14.99 -5.08 12.38
CA SER A 274 14.24 -4.34 11.36
C SER A 274 12.77 -4.20 11.74
N LEU A 275 12.30 -2.96 11.79
CA LEU A 275 10.88 -2.65 11.98
C LEU A 275 10.06 -3.20 10.81
N LEU A 276 10.57 -3.06 9.59
CA LEU A 276 9.92 -3.56 8.38
C LEU A 276 9.81 -5.09 8.37
N ALA A 277 10.84 -5.81 8.79
CA ALA A 277 10.76 -7.28 8.89
C ALA A 277 9.69 -7.73 9.90
N ARG A 278 9.61 -7.06 11.07
CA ARG A 278 8.58 -7.35 12.08
C ARG A 278 7.19 -7.02 11.57
N PHE A 279 7.05 -5.92 10.84
CA PHE A 279 5.81 -5.56 10.16
C PHE A 279 5.39 -6.61 9.11
N ILE A 280 6.32 -7.11 8.28
CA ILE A 280 6.01 -8.10 7.24
C ILE A 280 5.41 -9.37 7.87
N ASN A 281 6.00 -9.84 8.98
CA ASN A 281 5.47 -10.99 9.72
C ASN A 281 4.06 -10.70 10.26
N LEU A 282 3.83 -9.48 10.77
CA LEU A 282 2.54 -9.05 11.26
C LEU A 282 1.49 -8.96 10.14
N ASN A 283 1.87 -8.53 8.94
CA ASN A 283 0.98 -8.48 7.78
C ASN A 283 0.55 -9.87 7.29
N ALA A 284 1.39 -10.90 7.47
CA ALA A 284 0.96 -12.28 7.20
C ALA A 284 -0.20 -12.69 8.12
N LEU A 285 -0.17 -12.30 9.40
CA LEU A 285 -1.26 -12.52 10.33
C LEU A 285 -2.53 -11.74 9.94
N LEU A 286 -2.39 -10.50 9.45
CA LEU A 286 -3.54 -9.73 8.92
C LEU A 286 -4.30 -10.49 7.83
N TYR A 287 -3.57 -11.15 6.92
CA TYR A 287 -4.18 -11.96 5.86
C TYR A 287 -4.99 -13.14 6.42
N GLU A 288 -4.51 -13.80 7.47
CA GLU A 288 -5.26 -14.88 8.14
C GLU A 288 -6.50 -14.35 8.87
N VAL A 289 -6.40 -13.20 9.53
CA VAL A 289 -7.53 -12.53 10.19
C VAL A 289 -8.61 -12.12 9.17
N HIS A 290 -8.23 -11.58 8.02
CA HIS A 290 -9.19 -11.24 6.95
C HIS A 290 -9.97 -12.47 6.46
N GLN A 291 -9.28 -13.59 6.24
CA GLN A 291 -9.93 -14.85 5.84
C GLN A 291 -10.85 -15.39 6.93
N LEU A 292 -10.41 -15.36 8.20
CA LEU A 292 -11.25 -15.77 9.33
C LEU A 292 -12.53 -14.92 9.38
N ASN A 293 -12.41 -13.60 9.31
CA ASN A 293 -13.55 -12.69 9.33
C ASN A 293 -14.49 -12.92 8.15
N ALA A 294 -13.97 -13.22 6.96
CA ALA A 294 -14.78 -13.58 5.81
C ALA A 294 -15.56 -14.89 6.03
N ARG A 295 -14.96 -15.90 6.67
CA ARG A 295 -15.64 -17.16 7.01
C ARG A 295 -16.71 -16.98 8.09
N ILE A 296 -16.46 -16.13 9.09
CA ILE A 296 -17.42 -15.79 10.14
C ILE A 296 -18.64 -15.09 9.53
N ALA A 297 -18.42 -14.04 8.74
CA ALA A 297 -19.49 -13.28 8.08
C ALA A 297 -20.26 -14.08 7.01
N ALA A 298 -19.67 -15.16 6.50
CA ALA A 298 -20.31 -16.11 5.61
C ALA A 298 -20.98 -17.30 6.33
N GLU A 299 -21.00 -17.29 7.67
CA GLU A 299 -21.57 -18.33 8.54
C GLU A 299 -21.04 -19.74 8.22
N LYS A 300 -19.78 -19.83 7.78
CA LYS A 300 -19.12 -21.11 7.44
C LYS A 300 -18.53 -21.83 8.66
N LEU A 301 -18.58 -21.23 9.84
CA LEU A 301 -18.03 -21.76 11.09
C LEU A 301 -19.13 -21.81 12.15
N SER A 302 -19.16 -22.90 12.91
CA SER A 302 -19.93 -22.95 14.16
C SER A 302 -19.30 -22.05 15.23
N GLY A 303 -20.07 -21.67 16.26
CA GLY A 303 -19.57 -20.83 17.36
C GLY A 303 -18.30 -21.39 18.04
N ALA A 304 -18.23 -22.71 18.25
CA ALA A 304 -17.04 -23.34 18.83
C ALA A 304 -15.80 -23.24 17.92
N GLN A 305 -15.97 -23.46 16.61
CA GLN A 305 -14.87 -23.33 15.63
C GLN A 305 -14.39 -21.89 15.49
N THR A 306 -15.30 -20.93 15.59
CA THR A 306 -14.97 -19.49 15.62
C THR A 306 -14.10 -19.16 16.84
N HIS A 307 -14.50 -19.59 18.04
CA HIS A 307 -13.72 -19.34 19.27
C HIS A 307 -12.34 -19.99 19.24
N GLU A 308 -12.24 -21.22 18.72
CA GLU A 308 -10.97 -21.93 18.54
C GLU A 308 -10.05 -21.16 17.59
N ALA A 309 -10.54 -20.79 16.41
CA ALA A 309 -9.76 -20.06 15.40
C ALA A 309 -9.33 -18.66 15.88
N ILE A 310 -10.21 -17.94 16.59
CA ILE A 310 -9.84 -16.66 17.22
C ILE A 310 -8.74 -16.88 18.26
N GLY A 311 -8.86 -17.94 19.09
CA GLY A 311 -7.87 -18.30 20.09
C GLY A 311 -6.49 -18.61 19.52
N GLU A 312 -6.42 -19.35 18.41
CA GLU A 312 -5.17 -19.67 17.71
C GLU A 312 -4.46 -18.43 17.15
N LEU A 313 -5.21 -17.57 16.45
CA LEU A 313 -4.66 -16.31 15.92
C LEU A 313 -4.32 -15.33 17.04
N ALA A 314 -5.07 -15.34 18.15
CA ALA A 314 -4.78 -14.53 19.34
C ALA A 314 -3.44 -14.95 19.96
N ALA A 315 -3.19 -16.26 20.09
CA ALA A 315 -1.91 -16.77 20.59
C ALA A 315 -0.74 -16.38 19.67
N THR A 316 -0.96 -16.38 18.36
CA THR A 316 0.03 -15.92 17.36
C THR A 316 0.30 -14.42 17.50
N LEU A 317 -0.73 -13.60 17.68
CA LEU A 317 -0.61 -12.16 17.92
C LEU A 317 0.15 -11.86 19.22
N ASP A 318 -0.15 -12.61 20.28
CA ASP A 318 0.50 -12.45 21.59
C ASP A 318 1.97 -12.85 21.51
N THR A 319 2.28 -13.95 20.81
CA THR A 319 3.65 -14.42 20.58
C THR A 319 4.46 -13.40 19.79
N TRP A 320 3.88 -12.79 18.74
CA TRP A 320 4.55 -11.73 18.00
C TRP A 320 4.98 -10.58 18.91
N LEU A 321 4.12 -10.15 19.85
CA LEU A 321 4.44 -9.07 20.79
C LEU A 321 5.52 -9.50 21.81
N THR A 322 5.45 -10.72 22.33
CA THR A 322 6.45 -11.21 23.30
C THR A 322 7.83 -11.40 22.67
N ASP A 323 7.87 -11.80 21.40
CA ASP A 323 9.10 -12.03 20.64
C ASP A 323 9.76 -10.73 20.15
N LEU A 324 9.08 -9.58 20.29
CA LEU A 324 9.70 -8.30 20.01
C LEU A 324 10.85 -8.02 20.99
N PRO A 325 12.05 -7.69 20.47
CA PRO A 325 13.14 -7.16 21.29
C PRO A 325 12.68 -5.91 22.08
N PRO A 326 13.22 -5.67 23.29
CA PRO A 326 12.76 -4.58 24.16
C PRO A 326 12.75 -3.19 23.52
N HIS A 327 13.68 -2.89 22.62
CA HIS A 327 13.79 -1.61 21.91
C HIS A 327 12.79 -1.44 20.75
N LEU A 328 12.13 -2.53 20.32
CA LEU A 328 11.07 -2.51 19.30
C LEU A 328 9.66 -2.50 19.91
N ARG A 329 9.52 -2.80 21.20
CA ARG A 329 8.23 -2.77 21.90
C ARG A 329 7.72 -1.34 22.04
N TYR A 330 6.40 -1.18 22.02
CA TYR A 330 5.81 0.13 22.23
C TYR A 330 6.06 0.62 23.66
N THR A 331 6.79 1.73 23.77
CA THR A 331 6.90 2.57 24.95
C THR A 331 7.07 4.01 24.47
N GLU A 332 6.71 5.01 25.28
CA GLU A 332 6.93 6.42 24.90
C GLU A 332 8.42 6.73 24.70
N GLN A 333 9.29 6.05 25.45
CA GLN A 333 10.74 6.16 25.30
C GLN A 333 11.22 5.61 23.96
N ASN A 334 10.76 4.42 23.56
CA ASN A 334 11.12 3.83 22.27
C ASN A 334 10.55 4.63 21.10
N MET A 335 9.32 5.12 21.21
CA MET A 335 8.74 6.03 20.21
C MET A 335 9.62 7.28 20.01
N ALA A 336 10.03 7.92 21.11
CA ALA A 336 10.93 9.08 21.05
C ALA A 336 12.29 8.72 20.44
N TYR A 337 12.87 7.59 20.84
CA TYR A 337 14.12 7.09 20.29
C TYR A 337 14.04 6.91 18.77
N TRP A 338 13.04 6.19 18.28
CA TRP A 338 12.86 5.94 16.85
C TRP A 338 12.52 7.20 16.05
N GLY A 339 11.77 8.13 16.65
CA GLY A 339 11.57 9.48 16.10
C GLY A 339 12.90 10.19 15.85
N ASN A 340 13.79 10.22 16.85
CA ASN A 340 15.12 10.82 16.74
C ASN A 340 16.04 10.11 15.74
N GLN A 341 15.87 8.80 15.51
CA GLN A 341 16.61 8.05 14.48
C GLN A 341 16.03 8.25 13.07
N GLY A 342 14.91 8.97 12.93
CA GLY A 342 14.22 9.17 11.65
C GLY A 342 13.50 7.93 11.13
N SER A 343 13.07 7.04 12.02
CA SER A 343 12.21 5.88 11.72
C SER A 343 10.94 5.88 12.60
N GLY A 344 10.62 7.01 13.22
CA GLY A 344 9.44 7.18 14.07
C GLY A 344 8.14 6.78 13.37
N PRO A 345 7.84 7.27 12.15
CA PRO A 345 6.62 6.91 11.44
C PRO A 345 6.52 5.41 11.15
N THR A 346 7.63 4.74 10.78
CA THR A 346 7.68 3.28 10.58
C THR A 346 7.41 2.52 11.88
N PHE A 347 7.97 2.98 13.01
CA PHE A 347 7.73 2.38 14.32
C PHE A 347 6.25 2.51 14.74
N VAL A 348 5.68 3.71 14.61
CA VAL A 348 4.26 3.95 14.91
C VAL A 348 3.36 3.13 13.99
N ASN A 349 3.66 3.09 12.68
CA ASN A 349 2.89 2.31 11.72
C ASN A 349 2.88 0.80 12.05
N MET A 350 4.01 0.25 12.50
CA MET A 350 4.08 -1.16 12.94
C MET A 350 3.13 -1.43 14.11
N HIS A 351 3.15 -0.61 15.16
CA HIS A 351 2.29 -0.77 16.33
C HIS A 351 0.82 -0.44 16.04
N MET A 352 0.55 0.53 15.16
CA MET A 352 -0.79 0.81 14.67
C MET A 352 -1.39 -0.44 14.02
N ASN A 353 -0.65 -1.09 13.13
CA ASN A 353 -1.10 -2.33 12.48
C ASN A 353 -1.29 -3.48 13.48
N TYR A 354 -0.46 -3.55 14.53
CA TYR A 354 -0.62 -4.56 15.59
C TYR A 354 -1.97 -4.42 16.29
N HIS A 355 -2.31 -3.20 16.68
CA HIS A 355 -3.59 -2.94 17.30
C HIS A 355 -4.74 -3.08 16.30
N HIS A 356 -4.58 -2.66 15.04
CA HIS A 356 -5.62 -2.83 14.02
C HIS A 356 -5.98 -4.30 13.79
N ILE A 357 -4.97 -5.18 13.66
CA ILE A 357 -5.18 -6.63 13.55
C ILE A 357 -5.92 -7.16 14.78
N GLY A 358 -5.53 -6.74 15.98
CA GLY A 358 -6.22 -7.12 17.21
C GLY A 358 -7.69 -6.71 17.21
N GLN A 359 -8.02 -5.51 16.76
CA GLN A 359 -9.41 -5.07 16.65
C GLN A 359 -10.21 -5.94 15.68
N LEU A 360 -9.65 -6.22 14.51
CA LEU A 360 -10.31 -7.04 13.48
C LEU A 360 -10.50 -8.49 13.96
N LEU A 361 -9.50 -9.05 14.63
CA LEU A 361 -9.53 -10.43 15.14
C LEU A 361 -10.64 -10.64 16.18
N PHE A 362 -10.81 -9.70 17.09
CA PHE A 362 -11.77 -9.81 18.19
C PHE A 362 -13.11 -9.13 17.91
N TYR A 363 -13.32 -8.56 16.71
CA TYR A 363 -14.48 -7.72 16.41
C TYR A 363 -15.81 -8.46 16.58
N SER A 364 -15.87 -9.72 16.11
CA SER A 364 -17.10 -10.52 16.14
C SER A 364 -17.64 -10.73 17.56
N SER A 365 -16.75 -10.76 18.56
CA SER A 365 -17.14 -10.93 19.96
C SER A 365 -17.82 -9.70 20.56
N LEU A 366 -17.77 -8.53 19.91
CA LEU A 366 -18.47 -7.33 20.40
C LEU A 366 -19.99 -7.50 20.38
N GLY A 367 -20.55 -7.98 19.26
CA GLY A 367 -21.98 -8.29 19.16
C GLY A 367 -22.36 -9.47 20.04
N GLU A 368 -21.59 -10.55 19.97
CA GLU A 368 -21.83 -11.78 20.74
C GLU A 368 -21.85 -11.53 22.26
N SER A 369 -20.99 -10.64 22.76
CA SER A 369 -20.95 -10.27 24.18
C SER A 369 -22.22 -9.62 24.71
N LEU A 370 -23.08 -9.09 23.83
CA LEU A 370 -24.35 -8.48 24.19
C LEU A 370 -25.48 -9.51 24.33
N GLU A 371 -25.33 -10.67 23.70
CA GLU A 371 -26.37 -11.70 23.60
C GLU A 371 -26.09 -12.92 24.48
N ILE A 372 -24.82 -13.22 24.70
CA ILE A 372 -24.39 -14.41 25.45
C ILE A 372 -24.79 -14.32 26.93
N THR A 373 -25.29 -15.43 27.47
CA THR A 373 -25.71 -15.53 28.88
C THR A 373 -24.63 -16.18 29.74
N ASN A 374 -24.57 -15.83 31.03
CA ASN A 374 -23.57 -16.34 31.98
C ASN A 374 -23.52 -17.88 32.13
N ASP A 375 -24.61 -18.57 31.77
CA ASP A 375 -24.68 -20.04 31.83
C ASP A 375 -24.02 -20.72 30.61
N ASP A 376 -23.68 -19.95 29.56
CA ASP A 376 -23.03 -20.47 28.36
C ASP A 376 -21.55 -20.82 28.66
N PRO A 377 -21.06 -22.02 28.31
CA PRO A 377 -19.66 -22.40 28.50
C PRO A 377 -18.64 -21.45 27.83
N ALA A 378 -19.03 -20.75 26.76
CA ALA A 378 -18.16 -19.81 26.05
C ALA A 378 -18.17 -18.40 26.66
N TYR A 379 -19.07 -18.11 27.61
CA TYR A 379 -19.31 -16.76 28.16
C TYR A 379 -18.01 -16.03 28.53
N GLU A 380 -17.18 -16.62 29.39
CA GLU A 380 -15.93 -16.00 29.85
C GLU A 380 -14.96 -15.70 28.70
N GLN A 381 -14.91 -16.59 27.70
CA GLN A 381 -14.02 -16.43 26.55
C GLN A 381 -14.53 -15.31 25.62
N THR A 382 -15.83 -15.26 25.33
CA THR A 382 -16.45 -14.20 24.53
C THR A 382 -16.26 -12.83 25.18
N ILE A 383 -16.50 -12.72 26.49
CA ILE A 383 -16.29 -11.48 27.24
C ILE A 383 -14.82 -11.07 27.21
N ASN A 384 -13.89 -12.02 27.36
CA ASN A 384 -12.46 -11.74 27.24
C ASN A 384 -12.08 -11.21 25.86
N PHE A 385 -12.56 -11.83 24.78
CA PHE A 385 -12.30 -11.37 23.42
C PHE A 385 -12.89 -9.98 23.16
N ALA A 386 -14.13 -9.72 23.60
CA ALA A 386 -14.72 -8.38 23.49
C ALA A 386 -13.90 -7.32 24.24
N ALA A 387 -13.41 -7.64 25.44
CA ALA A 387 -12.53 -6.77 26.21
C ALA A 387 -11.20 -6.51 25.48
N ARG A 388 -10.60 -7.55 24.88
CA ARG A 388 -9.39 -7.40 24.05
C ARG A 388 -9.63 -6.50 22.83
N CYS A 389 -10.77 -6.63 22.15
CA CYS A 389 -11.14 -5.75 21.04
C CYS A 389 -11.17 -4.28 21.48
N LYS A 390 -11.84 -4.00 22.61
CA LYS A 390 -11.90 -2.66 23.22
C LYS A 390 -10.52 -2.13 23.59
N GLN A 391 -9.67 -2.96 24.17
CA GLN A 391 -8.30 -2.58 24.56
C GLN A 391 -7.44 -2.23 23.34
N HIS A 392 -7.42 -3.07 22.30
CA HIS A 392 -6.67 -2.76 21.08
C HIS A 392 -7.19 -1.46 20.42
N ALA A 393 -8.51 -1.23 20.41
CA ALA A 393 -9.07 0.00 19.88
C ALA A 393 -8.67 1.25 20.68
N ALA A 394 -8.69 1.15 22.01
CA ALA A 394 -8.25 2.20 22.90
C ALA A 394 -6.77 2.55 22.68
N ASP A 395 -5.91 1.53 22.66
CA ASP A 395 -4.47 1.69 22.50
C ASP A 395 -4.11 2.24 21.13
N LEU A 396 -4.80 1.84 20.05
CA LEU A 396 -4.63 2.42 18.73
C LEU A 396 -4.94 3.92 18.75
N CYS A 397 -6.09 4.32 19.29
CA CYS A 397 -6.48 5.74 19.37
C CYS A 397 -5.42 6.55 20.13
N ASP A 398 -4.97 6.03 21.28
CA ASP A 398 -4.03 6.75 22.13
C ASP A 398 -2.60 6.75 21.55
N LEU A 399 -2.20 5.70 20.82
CA LEU A 399 -0.93 5.62 20.10
C LEU A 399 -0.85 6.71 19.01
N ILE A 400 -1.87 6.78 18.14
CA ILE A 400 -1.88 7.71 17.01
C ILE A 400 -1.99 9.15 17.53
N TRP A 401 -2.81 9.38 18.55
CA TRP A 401 -2.92 10.70 19.18
C TRP A 401 -1.60 11.18 19.77
N ARG A 402 -0.84 10.30 20.44
CA ARG A 402 0.49 10.62 20.97
C ARG A 402 1.49 10.88 19.85
N ALA A 403 1.52 10.02 18.83
CA ALA A 403 2.41 10.14 17.68
C ALA A 403 2.23 11.49 16.95
N LYS A 404 0.98 11.95 16.81
CA LYS A 404 0.62 13.24 16.21
C LYS A 404 1.19 14.45 16.96
N GLN A 405 1.49 14.34 18.25
CA GLN A 405 2.04 15.46 19.03
C GLN A 405 3.48 15.82 18.66
N ARG A 406 4.14 15.01 17.82
CA ARG A 406 5.55 15.16 17.46
C ARG A 406 5.75 14.96 15.95
N PRO A 407 6.31 15.93 15.22
CA PRO A 407 6.50 15.82 13.77
C PRO A 407 7.31 14.59 13.33
N GLU A 408 8.28 14.17 14.15
CA GLU A 408 9.15 13.02 13.87
C GLU A 408 8.48 11.65 14.04
N THR A 409 7.24 11.60 14.53
CA THR A 409 6.45 10.36 14.68
C THR A 409 5.08 10.45 14.03
N ASP A 410 4.71 11.62 13.52
CA ASP A 410 3.40 11.83 12.91
C ASP A 410 3.22 10.96 11.66
N ILE A 411 2.04 10.33 11.55
CA ILE A 411 1.71 9.40 10.47
C ILE A 411 0.52 9.95 9.67
N MET A 412 0.81 10.85 8.73
CA MET A 412 -0.20 11.48 7.87
C MET A 412 -0.53 10.65 6.63
N HIS A 413 -0.77 9.35 6.81
CA HIS A 413 -1.11 8.40 5.74
C HIS A 413 -2.63 8.14 5.69
N SER A 414 -3.21 7.91 4.50
CA SER A 414 -4.67 7.79 4.35
C SER A 414 -5.28 6.59 5.08
N LEU A 415 -4.58 5.45 5.17
CA LEU A 415 -5.10 4.27 5.89
C LEU A 415 -5.29 4.52 7.39
N VAL A 416 -4.58 5.49 7.98
CA VAL A 416 -4.79 5.88 9.38
C VAL A 416 -6.25 6.27 9.63
N GLY A 417 -6.89 6.91 8.64
CA GLY A 417 -8.30 7.26 8.74
C GLY A 417 -9.21 6.03 8.86
N HIS A 418 -8.89 4.95 8.12
CA HIS A 418 -9.67 3.71 8.13
C HIS A 418 -9.52 2.97 9.47
N ASP A 419 -8.30 2.87 9.97
CA ASP A 419 -8.02 2.23 11.26
C ASP A 419 -8.69 3.00 12.41
N LEU A 420 -8.68 4.33 12.36
CA LEU A 420 -9.37 5.19 13.32
C LEU A 420 -10.89 5.09 13.22
N VAL A 421 -11.47 4.92 12.02
CA VAL A 421 -12.92 4.71 11.87
C VAL A 421 -13.33 3.35 12.42
N THR A 422 -12.56 2.30 12.16
CA THR A 422 -12.76 0.99 12.78
C THR A 422 -12.71 1.11 14.31
N SER A 423 -11.70 1.79 14.83
CA SER A 423 -11.58 2.07 16.27
C SER A 423 -12.75 2.87 16.83
N SER A 424 -13.26 3.84 16.07
CA SER A 424 -14.40 4.65 16.45
C SER A 424 -15.66 3.81 16.60
N THR A 425 -15.86 2.76 15.79
CA THR A 425 -16.98 1.82 15.99
C THR A 425 -16.91 1.11 17.34
N VAL A 426 -15.71 0.67 17.76
CA VAL A 426 -15.50 0.03 19.06
C VAL A 426 -15.68 1.02 20.22
N GLN A 427 -15.25 2.28 20.05
CA GLN A 427 -15.54 3.31 21.06
C GLN A 427 -17.04 3.60 21.17
N ILE A 428 -17.78 3.58 20.05
CA ILE A 428 -19.25 3.70 20.06
C ILE A 428 -19.89 2.51 20.77
N HIS A 429 -19.38 1.28 20.61
CA HIS A 429 -19.83 0.12 21.40
C HIS A 429 -19.73 0.42 22.90
N THR A 430 -18.56 0.89 23.37
CA THR A 430 -18.36 1.26 24.78
C THR A 430 -19.33 2.36 25.22
N LEU A 431 -19.54 3.40 24.42
CA LEU A 431 -20.51 4.46 24.74
C LEU A 431 -21.97 3.96 24.87
N LEU A 432 -22.35 2.95 24.09
CA LEU A 432 -23.72 2.47 24.02
C LEU A 432 -24.04 1.41 25.08
N PHE A 433 -23.04 0.69 25.57
CA PHE A 433 -23.21 -0.53 26.37
C PHE A 433 -22.38 -0.62 27.64
N SER A 434 -21.34 0.19 27.83
CA SER A 434 -20.64 0.21 29.12
C SER A 434 -21.54 0.83 30.19
N LEU A 435 -21.36 0.36 31.43
CA LEU A 435 -21.99 0.90 32.63
C LEU A 435 -20.99 1.71 33.48
N ASP A 436 -19.73 1.76 33.06
CA ASP A 436 -18.67 2.50 33.74
C ASP A 436 -18.55 3.91 33.16
N ASP A 437 -18.86 4.92 33.98
CA ASP A 437 -18.80 6.33 33.61
C ASP A 437 -17.39 6.77 33.17
N GLU A 438 -16.33 6.18 33.73
CA GLU A 438 -14.95 6.48 33.34
C GLU A 438 -14.64 5.93 31.94
N GLU A 439 -15.04 4.69 31.66
CA GLU A 439 -14.90 4.10 30.33
C GLU A 439 -15.67 4.90 29.27
N ILE A 440 -16.90 5.33 29.58
CA ILE A 440 -17.72 6.17 28.70
C ILE A 440 -17.03 7.51 28.44
N ALA A 441 -16.53 8.17 29.48
CA ALA A 441 -15.83 9.46 29.34
C ALA A 441 -14.56 9.33 28.49
N MET A 442 -13.78 8.26 28.70
CA MET A 442 -12.59 7.98 27.90
C MET A 442 -12.93 7.66 26.44
N ALA A 443 -13.96 6.86 26.19
CA ALA A 443 -14.42 6.53 24.84
C ALA A 443 -14.87 7.78 24.08
N LYS A 444 -15.59 8.69 24.74
CA LYS A 444 -15.98 9.98 24.17
C LYS A 444 -14.76 10.84 23.80
N SER A 445 -13.80 10.97 24.71
CA SER A 445 -12.56 11.71 24.47
C SER A 445 -11.77 11.15 23.28
N ARG A 446 -11.67 9.82 23.16
CA ARG A 446 -11.03 9.15 22.02
C ARG A 446 -11.78 9.41 20.71
N LEU A 447 -13.11 9.38 20.71
CA LEU A 447 -13.91 9.69 19.52
C LEU A 447 -13.71 11.13 19.03
N GLU A 448 -13.68 12.09 19.95
CA GLU A 448 -13.40 13.50 19.62
C GLU A 448 -12.03 13.66 18.97
N ARG A 449 -10.99 13.03 19.56
CA ARG A 449 -9.63 12.99 19.01
C ARG A 449 -9.56 12.31 17.65
N ASN A 450 -10.25 11.18 17.48
CA ASN A 450 -10.30 10.47 16.20
C ASN A 450 -10.91 11.36 15.11
N PHE A 451 -11.99 12.07 15.41
CA PHE A 451 -12.61 12.99 14.47
C PHE A 451 -11.67 14.13 14.06
N GLU A 452 -10.90 14.69 15.01
CA GLU A 452 -9.87 15.68 14.72
C GLU A 452 -8.80 15.12 13.77
N MET A 453 -8.26 13.94 14.07
CA MET A 453 -7.23 13.28 13.26
C MET A 453 -7.72 12.95 11.85
N ILE A 454 -8.93 12.41 11.71
CA ILE A 454 -9.57 12.11 10.42
C ILE A 454 -9.78 13.41 9.62
N THR A 455 -10.20 14.49 10.28
CA THR A 455 -10.37 15.80 9.64
C THR A 455 -9.05 16.36 9.13
N ASP A 456 -7.96 16.16 9.87
CA ASP A 456 -6.62 16.55 9.44
C ASP A 456 -6.13 15.75 8.24
N LEU A 457 -6.35 14.44 8.23
CA LEU A 457 -6.04 13.59 7.06
C LEU A 457 -6.86 14.00 5.84
N HIS A 458 -8.15 14.32 6.02
CA HIS A 458 -9.04 14.77 4.96
C HIS A 458 -8.55 16.07 4.29
N LYS A 459 -7.72 16.89 4.94
CA LYS A 459 -7.10 18.06 4.28
C LYS A 459 -6.21 17.65 3.10
N TYR A 460 -5.60 16.47 3.13
CA TYR A 460 -4.61 16.02 2.15
C TYR A 460 -5.07 14.84 1.30
N TRP A 461 -5.97 14.01 1.81
CA TRP A 461 -6.35 12.73 1.22
C TRP A 461 -7.83 12.70 0.84
N PRO A 462 -8.19 12.91 -0.45
CA PRO A 462 -9.57 12.84 -0.93
C PRO A 462 -10.31 11.56 -0.49
N VAL A 463 -9.63 10.41 -0.55
CA VAL A 463 -10.18 9.10 -0.17
C VAL A 463 -10.75 9.05 1.26
N VAL A 464 -10.26 9.89 2.17
CA VAL A 464 -10.77 9.95 3.56
C VAL A 464 -12.23 10.41 3.61
N SER A 465 -12.74 11.08 2.57
CA SER A 465 -14.17 11.38 2.43
C SER A 465 -15.04 10.11 2.49
N VAL A 466 -14.55 9.01 1.90
CA VAL A 466 -15.22 7.70 1.93
C VAL A 466 -15.27 7.18 3.36
N THR A 467 -14.15 7.25 4.07
CA THR A 467 -14.02 6.82 5.47
C THR A 467 -14.96 7.59 6.40
N ILE A 468 -15.06 8.92 6.25
CA ILE A 468 -16.03 9.75 6.98
C ILE A 468 -17.47 9.32 6.67
N SER A 469 -17.80 9.10 5.41
CA SER A 469 -19.14 8.64 5.00
C SER A 469 -19.49 7.27 5.60
N LYS A 470 -18.52 6.34 5.67
CA LYS A 470 -18.72 5.04 6.31
C LYS A 470 -19.07 5.20 7.78
N LEU A 471 -18.31 6.00 8.53
CA LEU A 471 -18.58 6.24 9.96
C LEU A 471 -19.98 6.83 10.19
N GLN A 472 -20.43 7.73 9.32
CA GLN A 472 -21.79 8.29 9.38
C GLN A 472 -22.87 7.20 9.19
N LYS A 473 -22.68 6.31 8.21
CA LYS A 473 -23.61 5.18 7.95
C LYS A 473 -23.63 4.18 9.10
N PHE A 474 -22.47 3.92 9.71
CA PHE A 474 -22.39 3.10 10.92
C PHE A 474 -23.14 3.76 12.09
N HIS A 475 -22.94 5.06 12.31
CA HIS A 475 -23.68 5.79 13.35
C HIS A 475 -25.20 5.73 13.11
N ASN A 476 -25.66 5.93 11.86
CA ASN A 476 -27.06 5.78 11.50
C ASN A 476 -27.59 4.37 11.76
N ALA A 477 -26.79 3.34 11.50
CA ALA A 477 -27.13 1.95 11.81
C ALA A 477 -27.28 1.72 13.31
N CYS A 478 -26.37 2.23 14.16
CA CYS A 478 -26.49 2.13 15.62
C CYS A 478 -27.78 2.79 16.15
N LEU A 479 -28.23 3.89 15.55
CA LEU A 479 -29.48 4.56 15.96
C LEU A 479 -30.74 3.74 15.64
N ARG A 480 -30.66 2.83 14.66
CA ARG A 480 -31.80 2.03 14.19
C ARG A 480 -31.78 0.59 14.69
N TYR A 481 -30.61 -0.03 14.71
CA TYR A 481 -30.40 -1.47 14.91
C TYR A 481 -29.30 -1.71 15.95
N LYS A 482 -29.41 -1.03 17.10
CA LYS A 482 -28.36 -0.88 18.12
C LYS A 482 -27.50 -2.14 18.33
N ASP A 483 -28.12 -3.25 18.69
CA ASP A 483 -27.43 -4.49 19.08
C ASP A 483 -26.91 -5.22 17.83
N ALA A 484 -27.77 -5.40 16.82
CA ALA A 484 -27.44 -6.04 15.55
C ALA A 484 -26.27 -5.36 14.80
N THR A 485 -26.00 -4.07 15.07
CA THR A 485 -24.98 -3.32 14.35
C THR A 485 -23.58 -3.90 14.53
N PHE A 486 -23.28 -4.48 15.69
CA PHE A 486 -21.94 -4.95 16.06
C PHE A 486 -21.64 -6.41 15.68
N HIS A 487 -22.61 -7.11 15.08
CA HIS A 487 -22.36 -8.44 14.55
C HIS A 487 -21.46 -8.35 13.32
N LEU A 488 -20.50 -9.27 13.24
CA LEU A 488 -19.65 -9.43 12.08
C LEU A 488 -20.42 -10.13 10.95
N ASP A 489 -21.41 -9.44 10.40
CA ASP A 489 -22.14 -9.86 9.21
C ASP A 489 -21.46 -9.34 7.94
N ARG A 490 -22.04 -9.63 6.77
CA ARG A 490 -21.49 -9.18 5.48
C ARG A 490 -21.35 -7.66 5.37
N TRP A 491 -22.31 -6.90 5.90
CA TRP A 491 -22.26 -5.45 5.87
C TRP A 491 -21.10 -4.93 6.73
N MET A 492 -20.91 -5.52 7.92
CA MET A 492 -19.79 -5.20 8.79
C MET A 492 -18.45 -5.60 8.19
N LEU A 493 -18.37 -6.76 7.53
CA LEU A 493 -17.16 -7.20 6.85
C LEU A 493 -16.73 -6.19 5.77
N GLN A 494 -17.67 -5.73 4.94
CA GLN A 494 -17.40 -4.67 3.96
C GLN A 494 -16.95 -3.38 4.64
N PHE A 495 -17.58 -3.03 5.77
CA PHE A 495 -17.20 -1.86 6.54
C PHE A 495 -15.75 -1.94 7.03
N ILE A 496 -15.31 -3.06 7.61
CA ILE A 496 -13.96 -3.17 8.18
C ILE A 496 -12.86 -3.45 7.15
N LEU A 497 -13.18 -4.05 5.99
CA LEU A 497 -12.18 -4.39 4.96
C LEU A 497 -12.10 -3.38 3.80
N GLU A 498 -13.23 -2.87 3.31
CA GLU A 498 -13.26 -2.06 2.07
C GLU A 498 -12.94 -0.57 2.35
N PHE A 499 -11.69 -0.26 2.67
CA PHE A 499 -11.29 1.09 3.11
C PHE A 499 -11.49 2.21 2.08
N SER A 500 -11.54 1.88 0.79
CA SER A 500 -11.62 2.83 -0.32
C SER A 500 -12.95 2.84 -1.06
N GLN A 501 -13.88 1.95 -0.71
CA GLN A 501 -15.19 1.83 -1.34
C GLN A 501 -16.31 2.43 -0.46
N PRO A 502 -17.31 3.10 -1.05
CA PRO A 502 -18.46 3.55 -0.31
C PRO A 502 -19.36 2.37 0.07
N ILE A 503 -19.74 2.28 1.35
CA ILE A 503 -20.73 1.30 1.81
C ILE A 503 -22.16 1.81 1.63
N GLN A 504 -23.15 0.93 1.46
CA GLN A 504 -24.57 1.31 1.46
C GLN A 504 -25.11 1.49 2.89
N GLU A 505 -26.21 2.22 3.05
CA GLU A 505 -26.94 2.29 4.32
C GLU A 505 -27.42 0.88 4.74
N ARG A 506 -27.44 0.63 6.06
CA ARG A 506 -27.93 -0.65 6.59
C ARG A 506 -29.46 -0.72 6.49
N SER A 507 -29.98 -1.80 5.93
CA SER A 507 -31.42 -1.98 5.65
C SER A 507 -32.00 -3.23 6.31
N GLU A 508 -33.22 -3.15 6.84
CA GLU A 508 -33.96 -4.30 7.43
C GLU A 508 -34.06 -5.52 6.51
N GLU A 509 -34.28 -5.32 5.21
CA GLU A 509 -34.40 -6.41 4.23
C GLU A 509 -33.12 -7.27 4.10
N LYS A 510 -31.96 -6.74 4.53
CA LYS A 510 -30.66 -7.44 4.51
C LYS A 510 -30.29 -8.08 5.86
N LEU A 511 -31.04 -7.79 6.92
CA LEU A 511 -30.90 -8.47 8.23
C LEU A 511 -31.59 -9.84 8.24
N HIS A 512 -32.47 -10.12 7.26
CA HIS A 512 -33.33 -11.32 7.23
C HIS A 512 -33.28 -12.13 5.92
N ARG A 513 -32.43 -11.77 4.94
CA ARG A 513 -32.33 -12.49 3.65
C ARG A 513 -31.01 -13.25 3.52
N ASP A 514 -31.12 -14.58 3.48
CA ASP A 514 -30.07 -15.52 3.06
C ASP A 514 -29.67 -15.38 1.58
N ASP A 515 -30.53 -14.83 0.73
CA ASP A 515 -30.34 -14.87 -0.73
C ASP A 515 -29.87 -13.53 -1.32
N ASN A 516 -28.58 -13.45 -1.62
CA ASN A 516 -28.06 -12.70 -2.76
C ASN A 516 -26.76 -13.37 -3.23
N ASP A 517 -26.92 -14.41 -4.06
CA ASP A 517 -25.84 -15.18 -4.71
C ASP A 517 -24.83 -14.29 -5.46
N GLU A 518 -25.24 -13.10 -5.93
CA GLU A 518 -24.34 -12.17 -6.64
C GLU A 518 -23.23 -11.59 -5.76
N ILE A 519 -23.49 -11.34 -4.46
CA ILE A 519 -22.48 -10.82 -3.53
C ILE A 519 -21.66 -11.98 -2.94
N PHE A 520 -22.24 -13.18 -2.83
CA PHE A 520 -21.52 -14.40 -2.44
C PHE A 520 -20.37 -14.70 -3.43
N ASN A 521 -20.55 -14.40 -4.72
CA ASN A 521 -19.49 -14.51 -5.72
C ASN A 521 -18.29 -13.57 -5.48
N GLN A 522 -18.48 -12.41 -4.83
CA GLN A 522 -17.39 -11.47 -4.53
C GLN A 522 -16.56 -11.95 -3.34
N LEU A 523 -17.21 -12.32 -2.22
CA LEU A 523 -16.50 -12.79 -1.02
C LEU A 523 -15.92 -14.20 -1.18
N ARG A 524 -16.42 -15.00 -2.12
CA ARG A 524 -15.91 -16.35 -2.41
C ARG A 524 -14.39 -16.39 -2.57
N ASN A 525 -13.81 -15.38 -3.19
CA ASN A 525 -12.36 -15.28 -3.40
C ASN A 525 -11.56 -15.09 -2.10
N LEU A 526 -12.15 -14.51 -1.05
CA LEU A 526 -11.51 -14.40 0.26
C LEU A 526 -11.71 -15.65 1.12
N ILE A 527 -12.70 -16.48 0.78
CA ILE A 527 -13.07 -17.65 1.56
C ILE A 527 -12.44 -18.93 1.01
N ASP A 528 -12.29 -19.03 -0.31
CA ASP A 528 -11.81 -20.22 -1.02
C ASP A 528 -10.30 -20.12 -1.40
N ALA A 529 -9.63 -19.00 -1.08
CA ALA A 529 -8.18 -18.78 -1.26
C ALA A 529 -7.38 -19.26 -0.05
#